data_AF-A0A3M1LKU3-F1
#
_entry.id   AF-A0A3M1LKU3-F1
#
_cell.length_a   1.000
_cell.length_b   1.000
_cell.length_c   1.000
_cell.angle_alpha   90.00
_cell.angle_beta   90.00
_cell.angle_gamma   90.00
#
_symmetry.space_group_name_H-M   'P 1'
#
loop_
_entity.id
_entity.type
_entity.pdbx_description
1 polymer ?
#
loop_
_entity_poly.entity_id
_entity_poly.type
_entity_poly.pdbx_seq_one_letter_code
_entity_poly.pdbx_strand_id
1 'polypeptide(L)'
;MYRICMMKLLLLELGILALNDVTKSIRFKDVDEFIQVKNKAYDLSNLLTDIKDKIKINDPSLDIVKDYGFEVELMDQKEQLEIIENKLDLLIKYGFAGNEEEAKLLLREFAIKLSELKIKEASTRRDLHIIQAVNALDEYDKSINILSERVREWYGLHFPELSALIENINTYCDIILIGSRDDLNEDNLKPLGNRVNIILKAARESKGGDITNDSINTLKNIAKDLKTLIKSRDAIDRYLEKEMEEVAPNIKELVGANVGARLIAKAGGLDRLATLPASTIQVLGAEKALFRALKSKSKPPKHGIIFQHAIIHSSPKWQRGKIARALAANLALAARIDLYKGIKDPELLTRLNKRIEEIKERYKEMPKKEEKPKKVYKEKKRKKVKRYGKKRR
;
A
#
# COMPACT_ATOMS: atom_id res chain seq x y z
N MET A 1 13.80 62.54 -10.34
CA MET A 1 14.29 61.15 -10.49
C MET A 1 13.45 60.28 -9.55
N TYR A 2 12.34 59.73 -10.03
CA TYR A 2 11.41 58.95 -9.20
C TYR A 2 12.05 57.61 -8.87
N ARG A 3 12.47 57.41 -7.61
CA ARG A 3 12.82 56.07 -7.10
C ARG A 3 11.55 55.23 -7.20
N ILE A 4 11.58 54.19 -8.03
CA ILE A 4 10.56 53.14 -8.04
C ILE A 4 10.70 52.43 -6.69
N CYS A 5 9.82 52.76 -5.74
CA CYS A 5 9.79 52.11 -4.43
C CYS A 5 9.19 50.71 -4.64
N MET A 6 10.05 49.70 -4.61
CA MET A 6 9.69 48.31 -4.88
C MET A 6 9.54 47.59 -3.54
N MET A 7 8.35 47.06 -3.25
CA MET A 7 8.09 46.42 -1.97
C MET A 7 8.71 45.04 -1.92
N LYS A 8 9.34 44.68 -0.80
CA LYS A 8 9.76 43.30 -0.52
C LYS A 8 8.84 42.68 0.52
N LEU A 9 8.11 41.64 0.15
CA LEU A 9 7.26 40.88 1.05
C LEU A 9 7.94 39.55 1.36
N LEU A 10 8.24 39.34 2.64
CA LEU A 10 9.00 38.20 3.13
C LEU A 10 8.11 37.34 4.02
N LEU A 11 7.99 36.06 3.68
CA LEU A 11 7.47 35.04 4.56
C LEU A 11 8.61 34.48 5.41
N LEU A 12 8.51 34.64 6.73
CA LEU A 12 9.39 34.03 7.73
C LEU A 12 8.57 33.02 8.55
N GLU A 13 9.26 32.16 9.30
CA GLU A 13 8.60 31.15 10.15
C GLU A 13 7.69 31.76 11.21
N LEU A 14 8.09 32.90 11.78
CA LEU A 14 7.36 33.57 12.86
C LEU A 14 6.37 34.64 12.37
N GLY A 15 6.29 34.90 11.06
CA GLY A 15 5.43 35.96 10.53
C GLY A 15 5.71 36.41 9.11
N ILE A 16 5.01 37.46 8.71
CA ILE A 16 5.19 38.13 7.42
C ILE A 16 5.78 39.51 7.65
N LEU A 17 6.72 39.88 6.81
CA LEU A 17 7.41 41.15 6.86
C LEU A 17 7.27 41.86 5.52
N ALA A 18 6.62 43.03 5.52
CA ALA A 18 6.57 43.93 4.37
C ALA A 18 7.60 45.04 4.57
N LEU A 19 8.63 45.04 3.70
CA LEU A 19 9.68 46.04 3.66
C LEU A 19 9.37 47.06 2.57
N ASN A 20 9.06 48.29 3.00
CA ASN A 20 8.86 49.50 2.19
C ASN A 20 9.52 50.70 2.91
N ASP A 21 9.22 51.93 2.46
CA ASP A 21 9.52 53.16 3.21
C ASP A 21 8.93 53.14 4.64
N VAL A 22 7.83 52.41 4.85
CA VAL A 22 7.28 52.05 6.17
C VAL A 22 7.29 50.53 6.31
N THR A 23 8.05 50.02 7.28
CA THR A 23 8.09 48.60 7.62
C THR A 23 6.85 48.18 8.41
N LYS A 24 6.10 47.21 7.87
CA LYS A 24 4.99 46.55 8.57
C LYS A 24 5.35 45.07 8.81
N SER A 25 5.19 44.58 10.03
CA SER A 25 5.36 43.17 10.38
C SER A 25 4.07 42.61 10.98
N ILE A 26 3.72 41.37 10.59
CA ILE A 26 2.66 40.58 11.21
C ILE A 26 3.32 39.36 11.82
N ARG A 27 3.26 39.24 13.14
CA ARG A 27 3.70 38.04 13.87
C ARG A 27 2.58 37.01 13.89
N PHE A 28 2.92 35.78 13.51
CA PHE A 28 1.99 34.67 13.59
C PHE A 28 1.73 34.28 15.05
N LYS A 29 0.47 33.99 15.37
CA LYS A 29 0.09 33.47 16.69
C LYS A 29 0.43 32.00 16.84
N ASP A 30 0.29 31.23 15.77
CA ASP A 30 0.60 29.80 15.73
C ASP A 30 1.03 29.36 14.33
N VAL A 31 1.54 28.13 14.22
CA VAL A 31 1.98 27.51 12.97
C VAL A 31 0.84 27.37 11.96
N ASP A 32 -0.41 27.30 12.43
CA ASP A 32 -1.59 27.24 11.57
C ASP A 32 -1.70 28.48 10.65
N GLU A 33 -1.33 29.67 11.13
CA GLU A 33 -1.34 30.88 10.31
C GLU A 33 -0.27 30.81 9.21
N PHE A 34 0.91 30.26 9.51
CA PHE A 34 1.95 29.98 8.50
C PHE A 34 1.45 28.99 7.44
N ILE A 35 0.72 27.95 7.85
CA ILE A 35 0.14 26.97 6.93
C ILE A 35 -0.97 27.59 6.07
N GLN A 36 -1.81 28.45 6.64
CA GLN A 36 -2.82 29.19 5.88
C GLN A 36 -2.18 30.05 4.79
N VAL A 37 -1.05 30.70 5.08
CA VAL A 37 -0.29 31.44 4.06
C VAL A 37 0.24 30.50 2.98
N LYS A 38 0.81 29.35 3.37
CA LYS A 38 1.28 28.31 2.42
C LYS A 38 0.17 27.78 1.51
N ASN A 39 -1.03 27.67 2.04
CA ASN A 39 -2.22 27.21 1.33
C ASN A 39 -2.98 28.34 0.61
N LYS A 40 -2.43 29.57 0.59
CA LYS A 40 -3.07 30.75 -0.02
C LYS A 40 -4.48 31.04 0.53
N ALA A 41 -4.66 30.84 1.83
CA ALA A 41 -5.93 31.03 2.55
C ALA A 41 -5.85 32.11 3.64
N TYR A 42 -4.72 32.81 3.75
CA TYR A 42 -4.51 33.87 4.74
C TYR A 42 -4.82 35.25 4.15
N ASP A 43 -5.54 36.08 4.89
CA ASP A 43 -5.87 37.44 4.47
C ASP A 43 -4.68 38.39 4.68
N LEU A 44 -4.19 38.97 3.58
CA LEU A 44 -3.07 39.91 3.56
C LEU A 44 -3.49 41.36 3.38
N SER A 45 -4.80 41.65 3.32
CA SER A 45 -5.34 42.99 3.08
C SER A 45 -4.78 44.05 4.05
N ASN A 46 -4.62 43.69 5.33
CA ASN A 46 -4.08 44.57 6.37
C ASN A 46 -2.61 44.99 6.15
N LEU A 47 -1.82 44.16 5.45
CA LEU A 47 -0.42 44.47 5.09
C LEU A 47 -0.32 45.35 3.84
N LEU A 48 -1.34 45.34 2.98
CA LEU A 48 -1.32 45.92 1.64
C LEU A 48 -1.90 47.35 1.56
N THR A 49 -2.35 47.91 2.68
CA THR A 49 -2.80 49.30 2.76
C THR A 49 -1.62 50.25 2.49
N ASP A 50 -1.75 51.07 1.44
CA ASP A 50 -0.87 52.18 1.00
C ASP A 50 0.24 51.90 -0.05
N ILE A 51 0.10 50.91 -0.96
CA ILE A 51 1.24 50.43 -1.77
C ILE A 51 1.00 50.52 -3.29
N LYS A 52 2.07 50.83 -4.05
CA LYS A 52 2.11 50.88 -5.53
C LYS A 52 2.60 49.57 -6.16
N ASP A 53 1.82 49.10 -7.13
CA ASP A 53 2.01 48.21 -8.29
C ASP A 53 3.01 47.03 -8.29
N LYS A 54 4.22 47.08 -7.70
CA LYS A 54 5.24 46.02 -7.81
C LYS A 54 5.78 45.48 -6.49
N ILE A 55 5.64 44.17 -6.28
CA ILE A 55 6.05 43.44 -5.07
C ILE A 55 7.04 42.33 -5.43
N LYS A 56 8.17 42.28 -4.71
CA LYS A 56 9.08 41.14 -4.70
C LYS A 56 8.75 40.18 -3.55
N ILE A 57 8.63 38.89 -3.84
CA ILE A 57 8.32 37.85 -2.85
C ILE A 57 9.46 36.83 -2.71
N ASN A 58 9.70 36.34 -1.50
CA ASN A 58 10.66 35.24 -1.28
C ASN A 58 10.03 33.84 -1.43
N ASP A 59 8.70 33.72 -1.30
CA ASP A 59 8.00 32.44 -1.31
C ASP A 59 6.81 32.46 -2.28
N PRO A 60 6.66 31.47 -3.18
CA PRO A 60 5.56 31.42 -4.16
C PRO A 60 4.15 31.44 -3.55
N SER A 61 4.00 31.09 -2.27
CA SER A 61 2.70 31.10 -1.60
C SER A 61 2.16 32.52 -1.40
N LEU A 62 3.05 33.53 -1.38
CA LEU A 62 2.67 34.94 -1.30
C LEU A 62 2.11 35.50 -2.62
N ASP A 63 2.09 34.73 -3.72
CA ASP A 63 1.46 35.14 -4.98
C ASP A 63 -0.04 35.46 -4.85
N ILE A 64 -0.68 35.12 -3.73
CA ILE A 64 -2.08 35.51 -3.44
C ILE A 64 -2.29 37.03 -3.52
N VAL A 65 -1.21 37.83 -3.34
CA VAL A 65 -1.29 39.29 -3.51
C VAL A 65 -1.62 39.71 -4.95
N LYS A 66 -1.45 38.83 -5.95
CA LYS A 66 -1.91 39.07 -7.34
C LYS A 66 -3.42 39.27 -7.42
N ASP A 67 -4.18 38.57 -6.58
CA ASP A 67 -5.65 38.66 -6.55
C ASP A 67 -6.12 40.05 -6.07
N TYR A 68 -5.26 40.79 -5.38
CA TYR A 68 -5.48 42.17 -4.95
C TYR A 68 -5.00 43.21 -5.97
N GLY A 69 -4.53 42.79 -7.16
CA GLY A 69 -4.16 43.68 -8.26
C GLY A 69 -2.69 44.10 -8.33
N PHE A 70 -1.79 43.46 -7.57
CA PHE A 70 -0.36 43.77 -7.59
C PHE A 70 0.43 42.93 -8.60
N GLU A 71 1.42 43.52 -9.27
CA GLU A 71 2.43 42.76 -10.02
C GLU A 71 3.44 42.15 -9.05
N VAL A 72 3.68 40.84 -9.19
CA VAL A 72 4.54 40.08 -8.28
C VAL A 72 5.72 39.48 -9.03
N GLU A 73 6.91 39.73 -8.52
CA GLU A 73 8.17 39.17 -8.99
C GLU A 73 8.79 38.28 -7.91
N LEU A 74 9.23 37.08 -8.27
CA LEU A 74 9.93 36.20 -7.32
C LEU A 74 11.38 36.68 -7.15
N MET A 75 11.84 36.78 -5.90
CA MET A 75 13.23 37.12 -5.59
C MET A 75 14.21 36.11 -6.18
N ASP A 76 15.37 36.59 -6.60
CA ASP A 76 16.43 35.73 -7.12
C ASP A 76 17.08 34.87 -6.02
N GLN A 77 17.90 33.89 -6.43
CA GLN A 77 18.57 32.99 -5.47
C GLN A 77 19.52 33.72 -4.51
N LYS A 78 20.12 34.85 -4.91
CA LYS A 78 21.06 35.60 -4.06
C LYS A 78 20.29 36.35 -2.98
N GLU A 79 19.23 37.05 -3.35
CA GLU A 79 18.31 37.74 -2.43
C GLU A 79 17.72 36.75 -1.41
N GLN A 80 17.37 35.53 -1.83
CA GLN A 80 16.88 34.49 -0.92
C GLN A 80 17.95 33.99 0.06
N LEU A 81 19.19 33.80 -0.39
CA LEU A 81 20.29 33.38 0.47
C LEU A 81 20.63 34.44 1.52
N GLU A 82 20.64 35.72 1.15
CA GLU A 82 20.85 36.83 2.10
C GLU A 82 19.81 36.85 3.22
N ILE A 83 18.54 36.50 2.91
CA ILE A 83 17.48 36.40 3.92
C ILE A 83 17.71 35.22 4.86
N ILE A 84 18.21 34.10 4.34
CA ILE A 84 18.48 32.90 5.15
C ILE A 84 19.66 33.16 6.08
N GLU A 85 20.74 33.77 5.58
CA GLU A 85 21.94 34.09 6.37
C GLU A 85 21.65 35.09 7.48
N ASN A 86 20.86 36.13 7.20
CA ASN A 86 20.53 37.19 8.17
C ASN A 86 19.21 36.94 8.91
N LYS A 87 18.68 35.72 8.90
CA LYS A 87 17.34 35.41 9.42
C LYS A 87 17.16 35.83 10.88
N LEU A 88 18.13 35.52 11.74
CA LEU A 88 18.06 35.86 13.16
C LEU A 88 18.02 37.38 13.37
N ASP A 89 18.87 38.11 12.66
CA ASP A 89 18.92 39.57 12.73
C ASP A 89 17.62 40.20 12.24
N LEU A 90 17.01 39.67 11.18
CA LEU A 90 15.69 40.12 10.70
C LEU A 90 14.60 39.88 11.75
N LEU A 91 14.59 38.72 12.40
CA LEU A 91 13.60 38.41 13.44
C LEU A 91 13.71 39.35 14.64
N ILE A 92 14.93 39.67 15.07
CA ILE A 92 15.17 40.59 16.18
C ILE A 92 14.81 42.02 15.77
N LYS A 93 15.34 42.49 14.63
CA LYS A 93 15.18 43.87 14.15
C LYS A 93 13.72 44.26 13.96
N TYR A 94 12.86 43.33 13.54
CA TYR A 94 11.45 43.59 13.26
C TYR A 94 10.50 43.10 14.36
N GLY A 95 11.02 42.83 15.56
CA GLY A 95 10.22 42.60 16.77
C GLY A 95 9.55 41.23 16.86
N PHE A 96 10.02 40.25 16.06
CA PHE A 96 9.56 38.87 16.19
C PHE A 96 10.18 38.16 17.41
N ALA A 97 11.36 38.60 17.86
CA ALA A 97 12.05 38.13 19.05
C ALA A 97 12.82 39.26 19.74
N GLY A 98 12.99 39.20 21.06
CA GLY A 98 13.71 40.21 21.84
C GLY A 98 15.24 40.05 21.81
N ASN A 99 15.75 38.83 21.63
CA ASN A 99 17.19 38.55 21.52
C ASN A 99 17.45 37.28 20.68
N GLU A 100 18.72 37.02 20.40
CA GLU A 100 19.13 35.89 19.55
C GLU A 100 18.75 34.53 20.14
N GLU A 101 18.85 34.35 21.46
CA GLU A 101 18.50 33.11 22.14
C GLU A 101 16.98 32.85 22.08
N GLU A 102 16.17 33.89 22.30
CA GLU A 102 14.71 33.84 22.17
C GLU A 102 14.31 33.53 20.73
N ALA A 103 14.96 34.15 19.74
CA ALA A 103 14.71 33.87 18.32
C ALA A 103 14.98 32.39 17.97
N LYS A 104 16.11 31.84 18.45
CA LYS A 104 16.45 30.41 18.26
C LYS A 104 15.42 29.50 18.92
N LEU A 105 14.98 29.82 20.14
CA LEU A 105 13.96 29.04 20.85
C LEU A 105 12.62 29.05 20.12
N LEU A 106 12.14 30.21 19.68
CA LEU A 106 10.90 30.35 18.91
C LEU A 106 10.96 29.60 17.58
N LEU A 107 12.08 29.68 16.86
CA LEU A 107 12.29 28.92 15.62
C LEU A 107 12.29 27.41 15.87
N ARG A 108 12.89 26.97 16.97
CA ARG A 108 12.88 25.55 17.37
C ARG A 108 11.47 25.09 17.71
N GLU A 109 10.72 25.86 18.48
CA GLU A 109 9.33 25.56 18.83
C GLU A 109 8.45 25.47 17.58
N PHE A 110 8.58 26.44 16.67
CA PHE A 110 7.93 26.43 15.37
C PHE A 110 8.26 25.16 14.57
N ALA A 111 9.54 24.76 14.51
CA ALA A 111 9.97 23.58 13.78
C ALA A 111 9.37 22.28 14.36
N ILE A 112 9.28 22.18 15.69
CA ILE A 112 8.65 21.04 16.38
C ILE A 112 7.16 20.99 16.03
N LYS A 113 6.42 22.09 16.25
CA LYS A 113 4.99 22.19 15.96
C LYS A 113 4.66 21.93 14.49
N LEU A 114 5.43 22.49 13.56
CA LEU A 114 5.28 22.22 12.13
C LEU A 114 5.50 20.74 11.79
N SER A 115 6.47 20.10 12.44
CA SER A 115 6.73 18.67 12.25
C SER A 115 5.59 17.82 12.80
N GLU A 116 5.05 18.15 13.98
CA GLU A 116 3.89 17.49 14.57
C GLU A 116 2.66 17.57 13.66
N LEU A 117 2.38 18.76 13.10
CA LEU A 117 1.27 18.95 12.16
C LEU A 117 1.44 18.12 10.89
N LYS A 118 2.65 18.12 10.29
CA LYS A 118 2.94 17.27 9.12
C LYS A 118 2.81 15.78 9.42
N ILE A 119 3.21 15.34 10.62
CA ILE A 119 3.04 13.94 11.04
C ILE A 119 1.56 13.61 11.19
N LYS A 120 0.76 14.50 11.79
CA LYS A 120 -0.68 14.33 11.96
C LYS A 120 -1.41 14.27 10.62
N GLU A 121 -1.04 15.13 9.67
CA GLU A 121 -1.59 15.11 8.31
C GLU A 121 -1.22 13.80 7.59
N ALA A 122 0.05 13.40 7.67
CA ALA A 122 0.51 12.16 7.06
C ALA A 122 -0.14 10.91 7.67
N SER A 123 -0.41 10.89 8.98
CA SER A 123 -1.07 9.75 9.65
C SER A 123 -2.57 9.66 9.38
N THR A 124 -3.20 10.76 8.96
CA THR A 124 -4.63 10.81 8.60
C THR A 124 -4.90 10.25 7.20
N ARG A 125 -3.87 9.92 6.43
CA ARG A 125 -4.02 9.43 5.06
C ARG A 125 -4.68 8.05 5.06
N ARG A 126 -5.87 7.97 4.48
CA ARG A 126 -6.71 6.75 4.43
C ARG A 126 -6.02 5.57 3.73
N ASP A 127 -5.18 5.84 2.74
CA ASP A 127 -4.43 4.79 2.05
C ASP A 127 -3.45 4.05 2.97
N LEU A 128 -2.91 4.69 4.01
CA LEU A 128 -2.08 4.02 5.02
C LEU A 128 -2.87 2.99 5.83
N HIS A 129 -4.13 3.28 6.17
CA HIS A 129 -4.99 2.33 6.85
C HIS A 129 -5.32 1.12 5.97
N ILE A 130 -5.51 1.32 4.66
CA ILE A 130 -5.66 0.24 3.68
C ILE A 130 -4.42 -0.68 3.69
N ILE A 131 -3.22 -0.10 3.72
CA ILE A 131 -1.96 -0.87 3.79
C ILE A 131 -1.90 -1.73 5.05
N GLN A 132 -2.25 -1.15 6.21
CA GLN A 132 -2.24 -1.92 7.46
C GLN A 132 -3.31 -3.01 7.46
N ALA A 133 -4.50 -2.72 6.97
CA ALA A 133 -5.60 -3.68 6.91
C ALA A 133 -5.28 -4.87 5.99
N VAL A 134 -4.66 -4.66 4.83
CA VAL A 134 -4.30 -5.79 3.94
C VAL A 134 -3.13 -6.61 4.46
N ASN A 135 -2.16 -5.98 5.14
CA ASN A 135 -1.08 -6.71 5.81
C ASN A 135 -1.64 -7.58 6.94
N ALA A 136 -2.55 -7.02 7.75
CA ALA A 136 -3.26 -7.77 8.78
C ALA A 136 -4.05 -8.93 8.14
N LEU A 137 -4.81 -8.69 7.07
CA LEU A 137 -5.54 -9.76 6.37
C LEU A 137 -4.62 -10.91 5.95
N ASP A 138 -3.46 -10.61 5.35
CA ASP A 138 -2.47 -11.61 4.94
C ASP A 138 -1.85 -12.37 6.15
N GLU A 139 -1.71 -11.72 7.31
CA GLU A 139 -1.25 -12.34 8.56
C GLU A 139 -2.32 -13.23 9.20
N TYR A 140 -3.59 -12.80 9.16
CA TYR A 140 -4.72 -13.61 9.58
C TYR A 140 -4.85 -14.86 8.70
N ASP A 141 -4.80 -14.73 7.37
CA ASP A 141 -4.87 -15.86 6.45
C ASP A 141 -3.75 -16.88 6.75
N LYS A 142 -2.51 -16.44 7.00
CA LYS A 142 -1.40 -17.33 7.40
C LYS A 142 -1.65 -18.00 8.75
N SER A 143 -2.08 -17.23 9.74
CA SER A 143 -2.31 -17.73 11.11
C SER A 143 -3.44 -18.76 11.13
N ILE A 144 -4.53 -18.48 10.40
CA ILE A 144 -5.63 -19.42 10.19
C ILE A 144 -5.10 -20.70 9.56
N ASN A 145 -4.28 -20.61 8.50
CA ASN A 145 -3.78 -21.80 7.82
C ASN A 145 -2.90 -22.68 8.73
N ILE A 146 -1.95 -22.07 9.46
CA ILE A 146 -1.07 -22.78 10.40
C ILE A 146 -1.86 -23.45 11.52
N LEU A 147 -2.81 -22.73 12.12
CA LEU A 147 -3.64 -23.28 13.20
C LEU A 147 -4.60 -24.36 12.67
N SER A 148 -5.12 -24.19 11.47
CA SER A 148 -5.97 -25.19 10.80
C SER A 148 -5.23 -26.51 10.61
N GLU A 149 -4.00 -26.45 10.12
CA GLU A 149 -3.13 -27.63 9.95
C GLU A 149 -2.85 -28.28 11.31
N ARG A 150 -2.50 -27.48 12.34
CA ARG A 150 -2.24 -27.99 13.70
C ARG A 150 -3.46 -28.69 14.31
N VAL A 151 -4.65 -28.11 14.18
CA VAL A 151 -5.90 -28.66 14.69
C VAL A 151 -6.28 -29.95 13.96
N ARG A 152 -6.06 -30.01 12.64
CA ARG A 152 -6.28 -31.22 11.83
C ARG A 152 -5.34 -32.35 12.24
N GLU A 153 -4.05 -32.06 12.40
CA GLU A 153 -3.07 -33.05 12.84
C GLU A 153 -3.39 -33.59 14.24
N TRP A 154 -3.70 -32.71 15.19
CA TRP A 154 -3.91 -33.12 16.58
C TRP A 154 -5.23 -33.88 16.76
N TYR A 155 -6.35 -33.37 16.25
CA TYR A 155 -7.62 -34.11 16.31
C TYR A 155 -7.58 -35.37 15.43
N GLY A 156 -6.75 -35.39 14.38
CA GLY A 156 -6.52 -36.56 13.53
C GLY A 156 -5.91 -37.76 14.27
N LEU A 157 -5.25 -37.56 15.42
CA LEU A 157 -4.83 -38.68 16.28
C LEU A 157 -6.03 -39.47 16.84
N HIS A 158 -7.16 -38.79 17.02
CA HIS A 158 -8.41 -39.34 17.55
C HIS A 158 -9.43 -39.73 16.47
N PHE A 159 -9.53 -38.92 15.41
CA PHE A 159 -10.43 -39.16 14.28
C PHE A 159 -9.77 -38.82 12.94
N PRO A 160 -8.86 -39.69 12.43
CA PRO A 160 -8.04 -39.40 11.25
C PRO A 160 -8.84 -39.24 9.95
N GLU A 161 -9.95 -39.96 9.80
CA GLU A 161 -10.79 -39.96 8.60
C GLU A 161 -11.50 -38.61 8.38
N LEU A 162 -11.73 -37.84 9.45
CA LEU A 162 -12.48 -36.58 9.39
C LEU A 162 -11.83 -35.56 8.46
N SER A 163 -10.50 -35.50 8.41
CA SER A 163 -9.77 -34.53 7.60
C SER A 163 -10.02 -34.73 6.10
N ALA A 164 -10.19 -35.98 5.65
CA ALA A 164 -10.52 -36.30 4.26
C ALA A 164 -11.99 -36.03 3.91
N LEU A 165 -12.89 -36.09 4.90
CA LEU A 165 -14.32 -35.85 4.72
C LEU A 165 -14.68 -34.35 4.67
N ILE A 166 -13.89 -33.51 5.35
CA ILE A 166 -14.20 -32.10 5.56
C ILE A 166 -13.03 -31.20 5.21
N GLU A 167 -13.13 -30.57 4.04
CA GLU A 167 -12.18 -29.57 3.55
C GLU A 167 -12.33 -28.21 4.26
N ASN A 168 -13.56 -27.79 4.56
CA ASN A 168 -13.82 -26.47 5.18
C ASN A 168 -13.44 -26.48 6.67
N ILE A 169 -12.53 -25.59 7.06
CA ILE A 169 -12.06 -25.50 8.44
C ILE A 169 -13.15 -25.06 9.44
N ASN A 170 -14.06 -24.16 9.06
CA ASN A 170 -15.14 -23.72 9.98
C ASN A 170 -15.98 -24.92 10.40
N THR A 171 -16.35 -25.73 9.42
CA THR A 171 -17.10 -26.97 9.59
C THR A 171 -16.32 -28.01 10.41
N TYR A 172 -15.00 -28.10 10.19
CA TYR A 172 -14.14 -28.99 10.96
C TYR A 172 -14.08 -28.57 12.45
N CYS A 173 -13.97 -27.26 12.72
CA CYS A 173 -14.03 -26.72 14.07
C CYS A 173 -15.38 -26.98 14.75
N ASP A 174 -16.49 -26.88 14.03
CA ASP A 174 -17.82 -27.18 14.58
C ASP A 174 -17.91 -28.61 15.15
N ILE A 175 -17.29 -29.57 14.48
CA ILE A 175 -17.27 -30.97 14.94
C ILE A 175 -16.38 -31.14 16.17
N ILE A 176 -15.22 -30.48 16.21
CA ILE A 176 -14.35 -30.50 17.40
C ILE A 176 -15.07 -29.91 18.61
N LEU A 177 -15.90 -28.88 18.42
CA LEU A 177 -16.68 -28.27 19.50
C LEU A 177 -17.70 -29.23 20.12
N ILE A 178 -18.21 -30.20 19.35
CA ILE A 178 -19.06 -31.28 19.87
C ILE A 178 -18.25 -32.14 20.85
N GLY A 179 -17.08 -32.65 20.45
CA GLY A 179 -16.17 -33.35 21.36
C GLY A 179 -15.53 -34.61 20.77
N SER A 180 -15.65 -35.73 21.51
CA SER A 180 -15.16 -37.03 21.06
C SER A 180 -15.94 -37.49 19.83
N ARG A 181 -15.36 -38.38 19.03
CA ARG A 181 -16.06 -39.07 17.94
C ARG A 181 -17.28 -39.85 18.45
N ASP A 182 -17.26 -40.27 19.72
CA ASP A 182 -18.32 -41.03 20.36
C ASP A 182 -19.52 -40.15 20.75
N ASP A 183 -19.30 -38.84 20.91
CA ASP A 183 -20.35 -37.85 21.22
C ASP A 183 -21.12 -37.40 19.96
N LEU A 184 -20.74 -37.89 18.79
CA LEU A 184 -21.33 -37.52 17.51
C LEU A 184 -22.66 -38.23 17.31
N ASN A 185 -23.73 -37.44 17.16
CA ASN A 185 -25.08 -37.92 16.85
C ASN A 185 -25.69 -37.14 15.68
N GLU A 186 -26.80 -37.64 15.14
CA GLU A 186 -27.49 -36.98 14.02
C GLU A 186 -27.95 -35.57 14.40
N ASP A 187 -28.41 -35.35 15.63
CA ASP A 187 -28.94 -34.07 16.10
C ASP A 187 -27.89 -32.94 16.10
N ASN A 188 -26.68 -33.24 16.59
CA ASN A 188 -25.57 -32.29 16.67
C ASN A 188 -24.93 -32.04 15.30
N LEU A 189 -25.09 -32.99 14.36
CA LEU A 189 -24.53 -32.90 13.02
C LEU A 189 -25.53 -32.43 11.95
N LYS A 190 -26.81 -32.25 12.29
CA LYS A 190 -27.87 -31.70 11.40
C LYS A 190 -27.44 -30.53 10.50
N PRO A 191 -26.65 -29.55 10.97
CA PRO A 191 -26.20 -28.43 10.13
C PRO A 191 -25.33 -28.84 8.93
N LEU A 192 -24.77 -30.05 8.93
CA LEU A 192 -23.83 -30.56 7.91
C LEU A 192 -24.51 -31.26 6.72
N GLY A 193 -25.84 -31.40 6.77
CA GLY A 193 -26.65 -31.92 5.66
C GLY A 193 -26.28 -33.35 5.23
N ASN A 194 -26.13 -33.57 3.92
CA ASN A 194 -25.99 -34.91 3.33
C ASN A 194 -24.71 -35.68 3.74
N ARG A 195 -23.76 -35.05 4.44
CA ARG A 195 -22.50 -35.68 4.87
C ARG A 195 -22.59 -36.37 6.24
N VAL A 196 -23.68 -36.17 6.99
CA VAL A 196 -23.84 -36.68 8.37
C VAL A 196 -23.67 -38.18 8.45
N ASN A 197 -24.36 -38.95 7.60
CA ASN A 197 -24.31 -40.42 7.62
C ASN A 197 -22.90 -40.96 7.33
N ILE A 198 -22.15 -40.28 6.45
CA ILE A 198 -20.79 -40.67 6.08
C ILE A 198 -19.85 -40.41 7.28
N ILE A 199 -20.00 -39.27 7.95
CA ILE A 199 -19.20 -38.90 9.12
C ILE A 199 -19.48 -39.85 10.29
N LEU A 200 -20.75 -40.16 10.58
CA LEU A 200 -21.12 -41.09 11.65
C LEU A 200 -20.62 -42.51 11.38
N LYS A 201 -20.69 -42.97 10.12
CA LYS A 201 -20.10 -44.25 9.73
C LYS A 201 -18.58 -44.26 9.93
N ALA A 202 -17.91 -43.22 9.47
CA ALA A 202 -16.45 -43.08 9.64
C ALA A 202 -16.05 -42.99 11.11
N ALA A 203 -16.85 -42.34 11.96
CA ALA A 203 -16.59 -42.26 13.40
C ALA A 203 -16.66 -43.64 14.07
N ARG A 204 -17.63 -44.48 13.69
CA ARG A 204 -17.79 -45.86 14.21
C ARG A 204 -16.68 -46.80 13.73
N GLU A 205 -16.23 -46.63 12.49
CA GLU A 205 -15.19 -47.48 11.87
C GLU A 205 -13.77 -46.93 12.09
N SER A 206 -13.65 -45.79 12.78
CA SER A 206 -12.40 -45.03 12.97
C SER A 206 -11.29 -45.88 13.58
N LYS A 207 -10.08 -45.67 13.09
CA LYS A 207 -8.85 -46.28 13.63
C LYS A 207 -8.07 -45.36 14.58
N GLY A 208 -8.62 -44.19 14.91
CA GLY A 208 -7.97 -43.23 15.79
C GLY A 208 -7.91 -43.70 17.25
N GLY A 209 -6.92 -43.21 17.99
CA GLY A 209 -6.76 -43.51 19.40
C GLY A 209 -7.83 -42.83 20.27
N ASP A 210 -7.98 -43.30 21.50
CA ASP A 210 -8.81 -42.61 22.47
C ASP A 210 -8.13 -41.32 22.92
N ILE A 211 -8.93 -40.30 23.21
CA ILE A 211 -8.45 -38.98 23.59
C ILE A 211 -8.96 -38.63 24.99
N THR A 212 -8.12 -37.96 25.78
CA THR A 212 -8.51 -37.51 27.11
C THR A 212 -9.41 -36.28 27.04
N ASN A 213 -10.30 -36.13 28.03
CA ASN A 213 -11.17 -34.96 28.14
C ASN A 213 -10.38 -33.64 28.20
N ASP A 214 -9.21 -33.63 28.84
CA ASP A 214 -8.33 -32.45 28.91
C ASP A 214 -7.81 -32.05 27.52
N SER A 215 -7.41 -33.05 26.71
CA SER A 215 -6.95 -32.84 25.34
C SER A 215 -8.08 -32.36 24.45
N ILE A 216 -9.28 -32.94 24.56
CA ILE A 216 -10.48 -32.47 23.86
C ILE A 216 -10.77 -31.01 24.25
N ASN A 217 -10.76 -30.68 25.54
CA ASN A 217 -11.07 -29.32 26.00
C ASN A 217 -10.08 -28.28 25.46
N THR A 218 -8.79 -28.64 25.37
CA THR A 218 -7.79 -27.77 24.76
C THR A 218 -8.03 -27.61 23.26
N LEU A 219 -8.34 -28.70 22.54
CA LEU A 219 -8.72 -28.64 21.13
C LEU A 219 -9.98 -27.79 20.88
N LYS A 220 -10.98 -27.88 21.77
CA LYS A 220 -12.18 -27.02 21.72
C LYS A 220 -11.82 -25.55 21.87
N ASN A 221 -10.89 -25.19 22.75
CA ASN A 221 -10.45 -23.80 22.91
C ASN A 221 -9.77 -23.29 21.63
N ILE A 222 -8.83 -24.07 21.06
CA ILE A 222 -8.17 -23.70 19.79
C ILE A 222 -9.20 -23.59 18.65
N ALA A 223 -10.21 -24.47 18.61
CA ALA A 223 -11.28 -24.38 17.62
C ALA A 223 -12.12 -23.09 17.78
N LYS A 224 -12.42 -22.66 19.01
CA LYS A 224 -13.10 -21.37 19.28
C LYS A 224 -12.25 -20.18 18.84
N ASP A 225 -10.97 -20.20 19.16
CA ASP A 225 -10.03 -19.14 18.79
C ASP A 225 -9.91 -19.05 17.26
N LEU A 226 -9.79 -20.20 16.59
CA LEU A 226 -9.72 -20.27 15.13
C LEU A 226 -10.99 -19.70 14.46
N LYS A 227 -12.18 -20.05 14.97
CA LYS A 227 -13.43 -19.44 14.49
C LYS A 227 -13.48 -17.93 14.75
N THR A 228 -12.91 -17.46 15.85
CA THR A 228 -12.82 -16.02 16.14
C THR A 228 -11.87 -15.32 15.16
N LEU A 229 -10.72 -15.93 14.87
CA LEU A 229 -9.78 -15.42 13.85
C LEU A 229 -10.43 -15.32 12.47
N ILE A 230 -11.21 -16.32 12.06
CA ILE A 230 -11.93 -16.30 10.78
C ILE A 230 -12.95 -15.15 10.75
N LYS A 231 -13.72 -14.95 11.81
CA LYS A 231 -14.67 -13.83 11.92
C LYS A 231 -13.96 -12.47 11.83
N SER A 232 -12.84 -12.32 12.51
CA SER A 232 -12.02 -11.09 12.45
C SER A 232 -11.44 -10.86 11.07
N ARG A 233 -10.95 -11.91 10.40
CA ARG A 233 -10.48 -11.88 9.01
C ARG A 233 -11.59 -11.36 8.09
N ASP A 234 -12.82 -11.86 8.22
CA ASP A 234 -13.95 -11.41 7.40
C ASP A 234 -14.38 -9.98 7.72
N ALA A 235 -14.19 -9.51 8.96
CA ALA A 235 -14.43 -8.12 9.33
C ALA A 235 -13.40 -7.18 8.66
N ILE A 236 -12.13 -7.57 8.61
CA ILE A 236 -11.08 -6.83 7.90
C ILE A 236 -11.36 -6.79 6.40
N ASP A 237 -11.81 -7.89 5.80
CA ASP A 237 -12.16 -7.98 4.38
C ASP A 237 -13.31 -7.01 4.02
N ARG A 238 -14.36 -6.96 4.86
CA ARG A 238 -15.46 -5.98 4.71
C ARG A 238 -15.01 -4.54 4.88
N TYR A 239 -14.10 -4.29 5.82
CA TYR A 239 -13.52 -2.96 6.03
C TYR A 239 -12.72 -2.52 4.80
N LEU A 240 -11.84 -3.39 4.27
CA LEU A 240 -11.09 -3.13 3.04
C LEU A 240 -11.99 -2.84 1.85
N GLU A 241 -13.10 -3.55 1.71
CA GLU A 241 -14.04 -3.30 0.61
C GLU A 241 -14.68 -1.92 0.66
N LYS A 242 -14.98 -1.42 1.86
CA LYS A 242 -15.51 -0.07 2.06
C LYS A 242 -14.44 0.98 1.80
N GLU A 243 -13.27 0.85 2.42
CA GLU A 243 -12.19 1.84 2.29
C GLU A 243 -11.68 1.93 0.86
N MET A 244 -11.61 0.81 0.14
CA MET A 244 -11.17 0.84 -1.26
C MET A 244 -12.19 1.51 -2.18
N GLU A 245 -13.50 1.41 -1.90
CA GLU A 245 -14.52 2.15 -2.66
C GLU A 245 -14.33 3.66 -2.51
N GLU A 246 -13.97 4.13 -1.31
CA GLU A 246 -13.76 5.55 -1.05
C GLU A 246 -12.42 6.08 -1.56
N VAL A 247 -11.34 5.31 -1.40
CA VAL A 247 -9.97 5.77 -1.70
C VAL A 247 -9.56 5.49 -3.15
N ALA A 248 -9.93 4.33 -3.69
CA ALA A 248 -9.51 3.91 -5.03
C ALA A 248 -10.59 3.08 -5.76
N PRO A 249 -11.74 3.71 -6.08
CA PRO A 249 -12.87 3.03 -6.72
C PRO A 249 -12.52 2.45 -8.09
N ASN A 250 -11.63 3.08 -8.87
CA ASN A 250 -11.24 2.56 -10.18
C ASN A 250 -10.34 1.33 -10.08
N ILE A 251 -9.35 1.34 -9.17
CA ILE A 251 -8.53 0.15 -8.91
C ILE A 251 -9.41 -1.00 -8.43
N LYS A 252 -10.34 -0.74 -7.50
CA LYS A 252 -11.29 -1.74 -7.01
C LYS A 252 -12.10 -2.35 -8.14
N GLU A 253 -12.65 -1.54 -9.04
CA GLU A 253 -13.44 -2.05 -10.17
C GLU A 253 -12.62 -2.98 -11.08
N LEU A 254 -11.33 -2.71 -11.27
CA LEU A 254 -10.49 -3.49 -12.18
C LEU A 254 -9.99 -4.83 -11.59
N VAL A 255 -9.69 -4.88 -10.29
CA VAL A 255 -9.05 -6.06 -9.66
C VAL A 255 -9.65 -6.53 -8.33
N GLY A 256 -10.67 -5.84 -7.81
CA GLY A 256 -11.24 -6.05 -6.48
C GLY A 256 -10.41 -5.40 -5.35
N ALA A 257 -11.01 -5.24 -4.16
CA ALA A 257 -10.34 -4.55 -3.06
C ALA A 257 -9.07 -5.27 -2.58
N ASN A 258 -9.10 -6.61 -2.48
CA ASN A 258 -7.96 -7.37 -1.97
C ASN A 258 -6.71 -7.24 -2.84
N VAL A 259 -6.84 -7.41 -4.16
CA VAL A 259 -5.68 -7.26 -5.07
C VAL A 259 -5.26 -5.80 -5.17
N GLY A 260 -6.22 -4.86 -5.18
CA GLY A 260 -5.95 -3.42 -5.18
C GLY A 260 -5.17 -2.97 -3.95
N ALA A 261 -5.61 -3.37 -2.75
CA ALA A 261 -4.95 -3.06 -1.50
C ALA A 261 -3.52 -3.62 -1.46
N ARG A 262 -3.30 -4.85 -1.91
CA ARG A 262 -1.94 -5.42 -2.00
C ARG A 262 -1.04 -4.64 -2.96
N LEU A 263 -1.58 -4.09 -4.06
CA LEU A 263 -0.80 -3.24 -4.96
C LEU A 263 -0.42 -1.91 -4.31
N ILE A 264 -1.36 -1.26 -3.62
CA ILE A 264 -1.11 -0.02 -2.86
C ILE A 264 -0.06 -0.26 -1.76
N ALA A 265 -0.21 -1.33 -0.99
CA ALA A 265 0.75 -1.74 0.03
C ALA A 265 2.14 -2.01 -0.54
N LYS A 266 2.23 -2.70 -1.68
CA LYS A 266 3.53 -2.98 -2.30
C LYS A 266 4.19 -1.75 -2.90
N ALA A 267 3.40 -0.79 -3.39
CA ALA A 267 3.91 0.49 -3.87
C ALA A 267 4.34 1.41 -2.72
N GLY A 268 3.71 1.29 -1.53
CA GLY A 268 3.94 2.13 -0.37
C GLY A 268 2.98 3.33 -0.27
N GLY A 269 1.81 3.24 -0.90
CA GLY A 269 0.80 4.31 -0.93
C GLY A 269 0.21 4.53 -2.32
N LEU A 270 -0.93 5.21 -2.38
CA LEU A 270 -1.63 5.47 -3.64
C LEU A 270 -0.83 6.45 -4.52
N ASP A 271 -0.21 7.48 -3.93
CA ASP A 271 0.63 8.43 -4.67
C ASP A 271 1.72 7.71 -5.43
N ARG A 272 2.44 6.83 -4.73
CA ARG A 272 3.57 6.12 -5.29
C ARG A 272 3.10 5.18 -6.38
N LEU A 273 1.97 4.49 -6.18
CA LEU A 273 1.38 3.64 -7.22
C LEU A 273 1.04 4.42 -8.49
N ALA A 274 0.50 5.64 -8.39
CA ALA A 274 0.15 6.48 -9.54
C ALA A 274 1.37 6.94 -10.35
N THR A 275 2.54 7.11 -9.71
CA THR A 275 3.80 7.46 -10.37
C THR A 275 4.45 6.29 -11.10
N LEU A 276 4.11 5.04 -10.74
CA LEU A 276 4.75 3.86 -11.32
C LEU A 276 4.32 3.66 -12.79
N PRO A 277 5.25 3.23 -13.67
CA PRO A 277 4.87 2.83 -15.01
C PRO A 277 4.15 1.47 -14.98
N ALA A 278 3.32 1.22 -15.99
CA ALA A 278 2.58 -0.03 -16.15
C ALA A 278 3.50 -1.27 -16.13
N SER A 279 4.72 -1.17 -16.66
CA SER A 279 5.71 -2.25 -16.65
C SER A 279 6.14 -2.63 -15.23
N THR A 280 6.26 -1.67 -14.32
CA THR A 280 6.57 -1.93 -12.90
C THR A 280 5.35 -2.54 -12.21
N ILE A 281 4.16 -1.96 -12.40
CA ILE A 281 2.90 -2.47 -11.81
C ILE A 281 2.66 -3.93 -12.22
N GLN A 282 2.97 -4.29 -13.46
CA GLN A 282 2.85 -5.66 -13.97
C GLN A 282 3.62 -6.69 -13.12
N VAL A 283 4.77 -6.32 -12.57
CA VAL A 283 5.70 -7.22 -11.87
C VAL A 283 5.83 -6.93 -10.37
N LEU A 284 5.04 -6.02 -9.81
CA LEU A 284 5.00 -5.75 -8.36
C LEU A 284 4.70 -7.03 -7.58
N GLY A 285 5.51 -7.32 -6.56
CA GLY A 285 5.49 -8.56 -5.78
C GLY A 285 6.26 -9.74 -6.38
N ALA A 286 6.82 -9.59 -7.59
CA ALA A 286 7.72 -10.57 -8.19
C ALA A 286 9.18 -10.08 -8.21
N GLU A 287 9.56 -9.17 -7.31
CA GLU A 287 10.87 -8.50 -7.31
C GLU A 287 12.02 -9.50 -7.25
N LYS A 288 11.93 -10.51 -6.37
CA LYS A 288 12.96 -11.56 -6.23
C LYS A 288 13.19 -12.31 -7.54
N ALA A 289 12.13 -12.63 -8.27
CA ALA A 289 12.22 -13.31 -9.56
C ALA A 289 12.74 -12.37 -10.66
N LEU A 290 12.31 -11.11 -10.65
CA LEU A 290 12.75 -10.07 -11.57
C LEU A 290 14.24 -9.77 -11.42
N PHE A 291 14.71 -9.49 -10.21
CA PHE A 291 16.12 -9.20 -9.94
C PHE A 291 17.02 -10.39 -10.24
N ARG A 292 16.56 -11.62 -9.96
CA ARG A 292 17.27 -12.84 -10.38
C ARG A 292 17.37 -12.91 -11.90
N ALA A 293 16.30 -12.60 -12.63
CA ALA A 293 16.30 -12.61 -14.09
C ALA A 293 17.23 -11.55 -14.68
N LEU A 294 17.24 -10.33 -14.14
CA LEU A 294 18.13 -9.25 -14.54
C LEU A 294 19.61 -9.62 -14.30
N LYS A 295 19.94 -10.17 -13.13
CA LYS A 295 21.31 -10.57 -12.78
C LYS A 295 21.81 -11.75 -13.64
N SER A 296 20.95 -12.72 -13.92
CA SER A 296 21.29 -13.92 -14.71
C SER A 296 21.05 -13.79 -16.21
N LYS A 297 20.54 -12.63 -16.68
CA LYS A 297 20.04 -12.42 -18.05
C LYS A 297 19.06 -13.50 -18.51
N SER A 298 18.24 -14.02 -17.59
CA SER A 298 17.20 -15.01 -17.88
C SER A 298 15.83 -14.34 -18.12
N LYS A 299 14.81 -15.13 -18.45
CA LYS A 299 13.48 -14.60 -18.78
C LYS A 299 12.84 -13.94 -17.55
N PRO A 300 12.38 -12.68 -17.63
CA PRO A 300 11.72 -12.00 -16.52
C PRO A 300 10.35 -12.62 -16.20
N PRO A 301 9.83 -12.40 -14.97
CA PRO A 301 8.46 -12.80 -14.62
C PRO A 301 7.44 -12.08 -15.50
N LYS A 302 6.32 -12.76 -15.80
CA LYS A 302 5.24 -12.19 -16.64
C LYS A 302 4.24 -11.36 -15.85
N HIS A 303 4.13 -11.60 -14.55
CA HIS A 303 3.14 -11.00 -13.66
C HIS A 303 3.64 -11.13 -12.22
N GLY A 304 3.24 -10.17 -11.37
CA GLY A 304 3.43 -10.19 -9.93
C GLY A 304 2.11 -10.48 -9.20
N ILE A 305 1.75 -9.63 -8.23
CA ILE A 305 0.53 -9.74 -7.40
C ILE A 305 -0.74 -9.82 -8.25
N ILE A 306 -0.78 -9.11 -9.38
CA ILE A 306 -1.91 -9.14 -10.33
C ILE A 306 -2.27 -10.55 -10.83
N PHE A 307 -1.36 -11.53 -10.69
CA PHE A 307 -1.66 -12.93 -11.00
C PHE A 307 -2.82 -13.50 -10.19
N GLN A 308 -3.06 -13.00 -8.98
CA GLN A 308 -4.17 -13.45 -8.12
C GLN A 308 -5.53 -13.20 -8.77
N HIS A 309 -5.64 -12.19 -9.64
CA HIS A 309 -6.89 -11.85 -10.30
C HIS A 309 -7.42 -12.99 -11.19
N ALA A 310 -8.73 -13.25 -11.11
CA ALA A 310 -9.41 -14.36 -11.79
C ALA A 310 -9.08 -14.46 -13.27
N ILE A 311 -9.13 -13.32 -13.97
CA ILE A 311 -8.89 -13.24 -15.41
C ILE A 311 -7.49 -13.74 -15.79
N ILE A 312 -6.48 -13.56 -14.93
CA ILE A 312 -5.10 -13.96 -15.26
C ILE A 312 -4.84 -15.41 -14.86
N HIS A 313 -5.18 -15.83 -13.64
CA HIS A 313 -4.83 -17.18 -13.20
C HIS A 313 -5.60 -18.26 -13.98
N SER A 314 -6.87 -18.00 -14.32
CA SER A 314 -7.72 -18.91 -15.11
C SER A 314 -7.29 -19.01 -16.58
N SER A 315 -6.62 -17.98 -17.11
CA SER A 315 -6.24 -17.92 -18.53
C SER A 315 -5.09 -18.89 -18.89
N PRO A 316 -5.02 -19.36 -20.15
CA PRO A 316 -3.93 -20.20 -20.64
C PRO A 316 -2.54 -19.55 -20.54
N LYS A 317 -1.50 -20.34 -20.27
CA LYS A 317 -0.12 -19.87 -19.99
C LYS A 317 0.49 -18.94 -21.06
N TRP A 318 0.08 -19.06 -22.32
CA TRP A 318 0.55 -18.22 -23.43
C TRP A 318 -0.19 -16.87 -23.54
N GLN A 319 -1.39 -16.75 -22.96
CA GLN A 319 -2.19 -15.52 -22.92
C GLN A 319 -1.90 -14.68 -21.68
N ARG A 320 -1.60 -15.31 -20.53
CA ARG A 320 -1.39 -14.64 -19.23
C ARG A 320 -0.55 -13.38 -19.28
N GLY A 321 0.59 -13.41 -19.99
CA GLY A 321 1.49 -12.25 -20.06
C GLY A 321 0.93 -11.08 -20.87
N LYS A 322 0.08 -11.34 -21.86
CA LYS A 322 -0.56 -10.28 -22.66
C LYS A 322 -1.69 -9.63 -21.87
N ILE A 323 -2.49 -10.45 -21.21
CA ILE A 323 -3.57 -10.00 -20.31
C ILE A 323 -2.98 -9.21 -19.13
N ALA A 324 -1.92 -9.71 -18.49
CA ALA A 324 -1.23 -9.01 -17.41
C ALA A 324 -0.74 -7.62 -17.82
N ARG A 325 -0.21 -7.48 -19.04
CA ARG A 325 0.23 -6.18 -19.57
C ARG A 325 -0.95 -5.22 -19.80
N ALA A 326 -2.04 -5.72 -20.37
CA ALA A 326 -3.25 -4.92 -20.59
C ALA A 326 -3.87 -4.46 -19.25
N LEU A 327 -3.91 -5.35 -18.26
CA LEU A 327 -4.40 -5.04 -16.92
C LEU A 327 -3.50 -3.99 -16.25
N ALA A 328 -2.18 -4.17 -16.28
CA ALA A 328 -1.25 -3.23 -15.65
C ALA A 328 -1.29 -1.83 -16.28
N ALA A 329 -1.55 -1.73 -17.59
CA ALA A 329 -1.74 -0.45 -18.28
C ALA A 329 -2.99 0.29 -17.78
N ASN A 330 -4.11 -0.41 -17.64
CA ASN A 330 -5.34 0.18 -17.11
C ASN A 330 -5.22 0.49 -15.60
N LEU A 331 -4.53 -0.35 -14.82
CA LEU A 331 -4.25 -0.08 -13.40
C LEU A 331 -3.40 1.18 -13.21
N ALA A 332 -2.39 1.42 -14.06
CA ALA A 332 -1.59 2.64 -14.01
C ALA A 332 -2.45 3.90 -14.27
N LEU A 333 -3.43 3.79 -15.18
CA LEU A 333 -4.36 4.88 -15.48
C LEU A 333 -5.37 5.07 -14.34
N ALA A 334 -5.95 3.98 -13.83
CA ALA A 334 -6.87 3.98 -12.71
C ALA A 334 -6.25 4.62 -11.46
N ALA A 335 -5.01 4.24 -11.11
CA ALA A 335 -4.31 4.81 -9.97
C ALA A 335 -4.13 6.34 -10.07
N ARG A 336 -3.91 6.87 -11.28
CA ARG A 336 -3.81 8.31 -11.52
C ARG A 336 -5.16 9.00 -11.43
N ILE A 337 -6.21 8.37 -11.95
CA ILE A 337 -7.57 8.92 -11.88
C ILE A 337 -8.05 8.94 -10.43
N ASP A 338 -7.86 7.83 -9.69
CA ASP A 338 -8.20 7.73 -8.27
C ASP A 338 -7.48 8.81 -7.45
N LEU A 339 -6.18 9.03 -7.69
CA LEU A 339 -5.42 10.03 -6.94
C LEU A 339 -5.80 11.48 -7.28
N TYR A 340 -5.92 11.83 -8.56
CA TYR A 340 -6.06 13.24 -8.99
C TYR A 340 -7.50 13.69 -9.21
N LYS A 341 -8.41 12.78 -9.52
CA LYS A 341 -9.83 13.09 -9.80
C LYS A 341 -10.78 12.54 -8.76
N GLY A 342 -10.49 11.36 -8.20
CA GLY A 342 -11.35 10.71 -7.20
C GLY A 342 -12.73 10.29 -7.73
N ILE A 343 -12.94 10.29 -9.05
CA ILE A 343 -14.21 9.94 -9.69
C ILE A 343 -14.06 8.58 -10.38
N LYS A 344 -15.09 7.74 -10.27
CA LYS A 344 -15.16 6.45 -10.95
C LYS A 344 -15.35 6.65 -12.46
N ASP A 345 -14.48 6.03 -13.25
CA ASP A 345 -14.49 6.03 -14.70
C ASP A 345 -14.94 4.64 -15.21
N PRO A 346 -16.19 4.51 -15.67
CA PRO A 346 -16.72 3.23 -16.17
C PRO A 346 -16.11 2.80 -17.51
N GLU A 347 -15.44 3.71 -18.23
CA GLU A 347 -14.84 3.40 -19.53
C GLU A 347 -13.62 2.48 -19.38
N LEU A 348 -12.89 2.56 -18.26
CA LEU A 348 -11.70 1.77 -18.00
C LEU A 348 -11.97 0.26 -18.04
N LEU A 349 -13.04 -0.17 -17.37
CA LEU A 349 -13.42 -1.58 -17.34
C LEU A 349 -13.84 -2.07 -18.72
N THR A 350 -14.64 -1.27 -19.42
CA THR A 350 -15.12 -1.57 -20.78
C THR A 350 -13.94 -1.74 -21.74
N ARG A 351 -12.98 -0.80 -21.69
CA ARG A 351 -11.75 -0.84 -22.49
C ARG A 351 -10.89 -2.06 -22.17
N LEU A 352 -10.75 -2.41 -20.89
CA LEU A 352 -10.01 -3.59 -20.45
C LEU A 352 -10.66 -4.87 -20.98
N ASN A 353 -11.98 -5.02 -20.84
CA ASN A 353 -12.72 -6.20 -21.27
C ASN A 353 -12.61 -6.41 -22.78
N LYS A 354 -12.85 -5.36 -23.57
CA LYS A 354 -12.65 -5.39 -25.03
C LYS A 354 -11.25 -5.85 -25.41
N ARG A 355 -10.22 -5.31 -24.74
CA ARG A 355 -8.83 -5.70 -25.02
C ARG A 355 -8.54 -7.15 -24.64
N ILE A 356 -9.15 -7.67 -23.58
CA ILE A 356 -9.01 -9.06 -23.17
C ILE A 356 -9.65 -10.00 -24.20
N GLU A 357 -10.84 -9.66 -24.68
CA GLU A 357 -11.54 -10.42 -25.72
C GLU A 357 -10.72 -10.50 -27.00
N GLU A 358 -10.21 -9.35 -27.48
CA GLU A 358 -9.29 -9.31 -28.63
C GLU A 358 -8.07 -10.23 -28.45
N ILE A 359 -7.50 -10.29 -27.23
CA ILE A 359 -6.37 -11.17 -26.91
C ILE A 359 -6.80 -12.64 -26.92
N LYS A 360 -7.97 -12.97 -26.37
CA LYS A 360 -8.50 -14.34 -26.32
C LYS A 360 -8.78 -14.86 -27.73
N GLU A 361 -9.39 -14.04 -28.59
CA GLU A 361 -9.68 -14.40 -29.99
C GLU A 361 -8.40 -14.55 -30.80
N ARG A 362 -7.53 -13.54 -30.80
CA ARG A 362 -6.30 -13.54 -31.61
C ARG A 362 -5.30 -14.62 -31.20
N TYR A 363 -5.36 -15.09 -29.95
CA TYR A 363 -4.45 -16.10 -29.41
C TYR A 363 -5.18 -17.31 -28.85
N LYS A 364 -6.28 -17.71 -29.49
CA LYS A 364 -7.07 -18.89 -29.15
C LYS A 364 -6.21 -20.16 -29.15
N GLU A 365 -5.36 -20.30 -30.16
CA GLU A 365 -4.45 -21.44 -30.29
C GLU A 365 -3.09 -21.19 -29.60
N MET A 366 -2.48 -22.28 -29.12
CA MET A 366 -1.13 -22.23 -28.58
C MET A 366 -0.15 -21.92 -29.72
N PRO A 367 0.74 -20.91 -29.55
CA PRO A 367 1.76 -20.64 -30.56
C PRO A 367 2.59 -21.90 -30.81
N LYS A 368 2.71 -22.32 -32.08
CA LYS A 368 3.59 -23.44 -32.46
C LYS A 368 4.99 -23.15 -31.92
N LYS A 369 5.48 -24.04 -31.06
CA LYS A 369 6.77 -23.87 -30.39
C LYS A 369 7.85 -24.12 -31.44
N GLU A 370 8.53 -23.08 -31.90
CA GLU A 370 9.73 -23.27 -32.72
C GLU A 370 10.72 -24.14 -31.93
N GLU A 371 11.01 -25.33 -32.46
CA GLU A 371 12.04 -26.20 -31.90
C GLU A 371 13.37 -25.48 -32.01
N LYS A 372 13.84 -24.92 -30.89
CA LYS A 372 15.21 -24.41 -30.83
C LYS A 372 16.14 -25.60 -31.12
N PRO A 373 17.11 -25.48 -32.05
CA PRO A 373 18.03 -26.56 -32.35
C PRO A 373 18.71 -27.00 -31.05
N LYS A 374 18.60 -28.30 -30.72
CA LYS A 374 19.24 -28.89 -29.55
C LYS A 374 20.73 -28.60 -29.64
N LYS A 375 21.28 -27.84 -28.68
CA LYS A 375 22.74 -27.66 -28.56
C LYS A 375 23.34 -29.04 -28.30
N VAL A 376 24.05 -29.59 -29.29
CA VAL A 376 24.85 -30.81 -29.15
C VAL A 376 25.93 -30.52 -28.10
N TYR A 377 25.75 -31.04 -26.88
CA TYR A 377 26.81 -31.04 -25.89
C TYR A 377 27.88 -32.04 -26.36
N LYS A 378 29.00 -31.56 -26.89
CA LYS A 378 30.20 -32.39 -27.07
C LYS A 378 30.68 -32.83 -25.68
N GLU A 379 30.63 -34.12 -25.41
CA GLU A 379 31.23 -34.74 -24.23
C GLU A 379 32.72 -34.39 -24.16
N LYS A 380 33.09 -33.47 -23.27
CA LYS A 380 34.50 -33.34 -22.86
C LYS A 380 34.82 -34.55 -21.99
N LYS A 381 35.50 -35.55 -22.56
CA LYS A 381 36.15 -36.66 -21.83
C LYS A 381 36.87 -36.10 -20.60
N ARG A 382 36.35 -36.41 -19.41
CA ARG A 382 36.98 -36.09 -18.12
C ARG A 382 38.34 -36.80 -18.06
N LYS A 383 39.45 -36.06 -18.17
CA LYS A 383 40.77 -36.55 -17.78
C LYS A 383 40.74 -36.81 -16.26
N LYS A 384 40.87 -38.08 -15.85
CA LYS A 384 41.04 -38.50 -14.45
C LYS A 384 42.31 -37.84 -13.89
N VAL A 385 42.15 -36.88 -12.99
CA VAL A 385 43.26 -36.35 -12.17
C VAL A 385 43.48 -37.33 -11.01
N LYS A 386 44.64 -38.00 -10.98
CA LYS A 386 45.08 -38.85 -9.87
C LYS A 386 45.30 -37.97 -8.63
N ARG A 387 44.54 -38.23 -7.55
CA ARG A 387 44.79 -37.67 -6.21
C ARG A 387 46.05 -38.32 -5.63
N TYR A 388 47.13 -37.55 -5.47
CA TYR A 388 48.24 -37.93 -4.58
C TYR A 388 47.89 -37.53 -3.14
N GLY A 389 47.93 -38.50 -2.24
CA GLY A 389 47.69 -38.31 -0.81
C GLY A 389 48.84 -37.53 -0.16
N LYS A 390 48.50 -36.41 0.49
CA LYS A 390 49.39 -35.76 1.46
C LYS A 390 49.12 -36.36 2.84
N LYS A 391 50.05 -37.20 3.32
CA LYS A 391 50.17 -37.55 4.74
C LYS A 391 50.44 -36.26 5.53
N ARG A 392 49.61 -35.99 6.54
CA ARG A 392 49.91 -35.01 7.59
C ARG A 392 50.96 -35.63 8.53
N ARG A 393 52.02 -34.87 8.82
CA ARG A 393 52.79 -35.01 10.06
C ARG A 393 52.15 -34.12 11.10
#